data_AF-A0A957U689-F1
#
_entry.id   AF-A0A957U689-F1
#
_cell.length_a   1.000
_cell.length_b   1.000
_cell.length_c   1.000
_cell.angle_alpha   90.00
_cell.angle_beta   90.00
_cell.angle_gamma   90.00
#
_symmetry.space_group_name_H-M   'P 1'
#
loop_
_entity.id
_entity.type
_entity.pdbx_description
1 polymer ?
#
loop_
_entity_poly.entity_id
_entity_poly.type
_entity_poly.pdbx_seq_one_letter_code
_entity_poly.pdbx_strand_id
1 'polypeptide(L)'
;GLVGSAPGYNSISLTNLSLRQGGPTPITGLIVVAVSVLMLFVGGPILSAIPTMMIGALLFYLGLTFVYDWLVKTWSRLSRTDYLVVVVIFLAIQIVGVLAGVALGLLLAVLLFVISYSRISVVKHELDGTTFHSNVERTRDDLQHLSGVGAEILILELQGFLFFGTVVGLVERISHRLDADVPLRFVVLDFRQVQGFDASAVMSFAKLRQLALRNRVRLVFTSVEESLRAQLARELFAPEAGDDTCRMASDLDRGVEWCEDQLLQLAVAADAEPAKAGPFANLLLDPAVQARLRGAVQEISFAPGEHLIHQGVQGSGLYFIARGQASVFLENDDGTATRIRKAGPGAIFGEMSTYAALPTSAAVIADEPTVALVLSPDGLAALREADPAGAEAFHQAMAVLMAERLAEATASMHALLR
;
A
#
# COMPACT_ATOMS: atom_id res chain seq x y z
N GLY A 1 6.75 5.34 -57.63
CA GLY A 1 7.36 4.00 -57.69
C GLY A 1 7.78 3.66 -59.11
N LEU A 2 7.89 2.38 -59.49
CA LEU A 2 8.36 1.90 -60.80
C LEU A 2 7.67 2.55 -62.03
N VAL A 3 6.48 3.13 -61.83
CA VAL A 3 5.68 3.82 -62.85
C VAL A 3 5.60 5.34 -62.61
N GLY A 4 6.54 5.92 -61.87
CA GLY A 4 6.60 7.38 -61.61
C GLY A 4 5.58 7.93 -60.60
N SER A 5 4.87 7.06 -59.87
CA SER A 5 3.86 7.50 -58.87
C SER A 5 4.45 8.13 -57.60
N ALA A 6 3.74 9.10 -57.03
CA ALA A 6 3.98 9.60 -55.67
C ALA A 6 3.63 8.54 -54.60
N PRO A 7 4.13 8.66 -53.35
CA PRO A 7 3.73 7.79 -52.25
C PRO A 7 2.21 7.83 -52.04
N GLY A 8 1.60 6.64 -51.97
CA GLY A 8 0.17 6.52 -51.70
C GLY A 8 -0.13 6.78 -50.22
N TYR A 9 -1.30 7.36 -49.96
CA TYR A 9 -1.83 7.53 -48.61
C TYR A 9 -3.33 7.21 -48.58
N ASN A 10 -3.84 6.92 -47.39
CA ASN A 10 -5.27 6.65 -47.21
C ASN A 10 -6.06 7.95 -47.30
N SER A 11 -7.02 8.01 -48.24
CA SER A 11 -7.89 9.17 -48.39
C SER A 11 -9.10 9.07 -47.45
N ILE A 12 -8.95 9.65 -46.26
CA ILE A 12 -10.01 9.67 -45.22
C ILE A 12 -11.31 10.25 -45.77
N SER A 13 -11.22 11.32 -46.57
CA SER A 13 -12.39 12.00 -47.15
C SER A 13 -13.17 11.11 -48.12
N LEU A 14 -12.48 10.42 -49.04
CA LEU A 14 -13.13 9.52 -50.02
C LEU A 14 -13.68 8.26 -49.35
N THR A 15 -12.99 7.73 -48.34
CA THR A 15 -13.49 6.60 -47.55
C THR A 15 -14.74 6.97 -46.75
N ASN A 16 -14.78 8.15 -46.12
CA ASN A 16 -15.97 8.61 -45.40
C ASN A 16 -17.17 8.82 -46.32
N LEU A 17 -16.94 9.34 -47.53
CA LEU A 17 -17.99 9.50 -48.54
C LEU A 17 -18.56 8.14 -48.97
N SER A 18 -17.71 7.16 -49.24
CA SER A 18 -18.10 5.79 -49.58
C SER A 18 -18.90 5.11 -48.46
N LEU A 19 -18.48 5.29 -47.21
CA LEU A 19 -19.20 4.77 -46.04
C LEU A 19 -20.62 5.34 -45.92
N ARG A 20 -20.80 6.63 -46.17
CA ARG A 20 -22.12 7.28 -46.11
C ARG A 20 -23.06 6.87 -47.25
N GLN A 21 -22.53 6.36 -48.36
CA GLN A 21 -23.29 6.02 -49.57
C GLN A 21 -23.64 4.52 -49.68
N GLY A 22 -23.36 3.71 -48.66
CA GLY A 22 -23.73 2.28 -48.65
C GLY A 22 -22.60 1.32 -48.23
N GLY A 23 -21.43 1.84 -47.86
CA GLY A 23 -20.32 1.04 -47.31
C GLY A 23 -19.29 0.61 -48.36
N PRO A 24 -18.06 0.30 -47.94
CA PRO A 24 -16.97 0.00 -48.86
C PRO A 24 -17.10 -1.45 -49.37
N THR A 25 -17.25 -1.62 -50.67
CA THR A 25 -17.02 -2.91 -51.32
C THR A 25 -15.66 -2.90 -52.03
N PRO A 26 -14.97 -4.05 -52.17
CA PRO A 26 -13.75 -4.14 -52.98
C PRO A 26 -13.94 -3.64 -54.42
N ILE A 27 -15.19 -3.71 -54.91
CA ILE A 27 -15.60 -3.25 -56.25
C ILE A 27 -15.50 -1.73 -56.36
N THR A 28 -15.79 -0.97 -55.30
CA THR A 28 -15.67 0.50 -55.29
C THR A 28 -14.25 0.94 -55.64
N GLY A 29 -13.23 0.26 -55.09
CA GLY A 29 -11.83 0.53 -55.42
C GLY A 29 -11.51 0.24 -56.89
N LEU A 30 -12.01 -0.88 -57.42
CA LEU A 30 -11.84 -1.25 -58.83
C LEU A 30 -12.49 -0.24 -59.79
N ILE A 31 -13.68 0.26 -59.43
CA ILE A 31 -14.37 1.32 -60.19
C ILE A 31 -13.54 2.60 -60.17
N VAL A 32 -13.02 3.00 -59.01
CA VAL A 32 -12.16 4.20 -58.90
C VAL A 32 -10.90 4.05 -59.77
N VAL A 33 -10.27 2.87 -59.80
CA VAL A 33 -9.13 2.59 -60.68
C VAL A 33 -9.54 2.67 -62.15
N ALA A 34 -10.64 2.02 -62.54
CA ALA A 34 -11.12 2.03 -63.92
C ALA A 34 -11.46 3.44 -64.41
N VAL A 35 -12.15 4.24 -63.59
CA VAL A 35 -12.45 5.65 -63.88
C VAL A 35 -11.17 6.48 -63.95
N SER A 36 -10.21 6.27 -63.05
CA SER A 36 -8.92 7.00 -63.07
C SER A 36 -8.11 6.68 -64.33
N VAL A 37 -8.07 5.40 -64.75
CA VAL A 37 -7.41 4.98 -65.99
C VAL A 37 -8.13 5.56 -67.21
N LEU A 38 -9.46 5.52 -67.24
CA LEU A 38 -10.24 6.14 -68.32
C LEU A 38 -9.96 7.65 -68.42
N MET A 39 -9.90 8.33 -67.27
CA MET A 39 -9.62 9.76 -67.20
C MET A 39 -8.18 10.11 -67.59
N LEU A 40 -7.24 9.17 -67.46
CA LEU A 40 -5.88 9.35 -67.98
C LEU A 40 -5.86 9.47 -69.51
N PHE A 41 -6.71 8.71 -70.21
CA PHE A 41 -6.77 8.73 -71.68
C PHE A 41 -7.67 9.84 -72.24
N VAL A 42 -8.79 10.16 -71.57
CA VAL A 42 -9.83 11.07 -72.08
C VAL A 42 -9.84 12.43 -71.38
N GLY A 43 -9.21 12.53 -70.20
CA GLY A 43 -9.37 13.68 -69.30
C GLY A 43 -8.63 14.95 -69.69
N GLY A 44 -7.74 14.93 -70.69
CA GLY A 44 -6.94 16.10 -71.08
C GLY A 44 -7.77 17.37 -71.35
N PRO A 45 -8.73 17.33 -72.30
CA PRO A 45 -9.60 18.47 -72.60
C PRO A 45 -10.55 18.87 -71.46
N ILE A 46 -10.93 17.90 -70.60
CA ILE A 46 -11.82 18.14 -69.47
C ILE A 46 -11.08 18.84 -68.34
N LEU A 47 -9.84 18.41 -68.06
CA LEU A 47 -9.01 18.96 -67.00
C LEU A 47 -8.54 20.39 -67.34
N SER A 48 -8.32 20.69 -68.62
CA SER A 48 -7.97 22.05 -69.06
C SER A 48 -9.15 23.04 -69.00
N ALA A 49 -10.39 22.54 -69.01
CA ALA A 49 -11.59 23.37 -68.83
C ALA A 49 -11.84 23.73 -67.35
N ILE A 50 -11.21 23.04 -66.40
CA ILE A 50 -11.38 23.32 -64.97
C ILE A 50 -10.58 24.57 -64.58
N PRO A 51 -11.23 25.62 -64.05
CA PRO A 51 -10.52 26.81 -63.59
C PRO A 51 -9.59 26.48 -62.43
N THR A 52 -8.34 26.94 -62.50
CA THR A 52 -7.35 26.78 -61.41
C THR A 52 -7.82 27.37 -60.08
N MET A 53 -8.66 28.41 -60.13
CA MET A 53 -9.30 28.99 -58.96
C MET A 53 -10.14 27.99 -58.15
N MET A 54 -10.81 27.04 -58.82
CA MET A 54 -11.66 26.06 -58.14
C MET A 54 -10.82 25.09 -57.30
N ILE A 55 -9.69 24.64 -57.83
CA ILE A 55 -8.75 23.76 -57.11
C ILE A 55 -8.10 24.51 -55.95
N GLY A 56 -7.67 25.76 -56.19
CA GLY A 56 -7.11 26.61 -55.13
C GLY A 56 -8.09 26.88 -53.99
N ALA A 57 -9.35 27.20 -54.31
CA ALA A 57 -10.41 27.41 -53.32
C ALA A 57 -10.69 26.14 -52.49
N LEU A 58 -10.70 24.97 -53.14
CA LEU A 58 -10.88 23.69 -52.44
C LEU A 58 -9.72 23.40 -51.48
N LEU A 59 -8.47 23.60 -51.92
CA LEU A 59 -7.29 23.41 -51.08
C LEU A 59 -7.29 24.38 -49.89
N PHE A 60 -7.66 25.64 -50.12
CA PHE A 60 -7.75 26.65 -49.07
C PHE A 60 -8.86 26.33 -48.06
N TYR A 61 -10.05 25.94 -48.53
CA TYR A 61 -11.15 25.50 -47.68
C TYR A 61 -10.76 24.31 -46.81
N LEU A 62 -10.10 23.30 -47.39
CA LEU A 62 -9.66 22.12 -46.66
C LEU A 62 -8.59 22.48 -45.61
N GLY A 63 -7.62 23.32 -45.98
CA GLY A 63 -6.59 23.83 -45.06
C GLY A 63 -7.20 24.60 -43.88
N LEU A 64 -8.12 25.52 -44.15
CA LEU A 64 -8.84 26.26 -43.10
C LEU A 64 -9.66 25.34 -42.19
N THR A 65 -10.32 24.33 -42.77
CA THR A 65 -11.09 23.35 -41.99
C THR A 65 -10.19 22.60 -41.01
N PHE A 66 -9.02 22.14 -41.45
CA PHE A 66 -8.07 21.47 -40.55
C PHE A 66 -7.54 22.40 -39.46
N VAL A 67 -7.20 23.64 -39.80
CA VAL A 67 -6.76 24.63 -38.80
C VAL A 67 -7.86 24.89 -37.77
N TYR A 68 -9.11 25.08 -38.20
CA TYR A 68 -10.23 25.30 -37.31
C TYR A 68 -10.50 24.08 -36.40
N ASP A 69 -10.54 22.89 -36.97
CA ASP A 69 -10.83 21.67 -36.21
C ASP A 69 -9.73 21.37 -35.17
N TRP A 70 -8.44 21.52 -35.53
CA TRP A 70 -7.33 21.19 -34.65
C TRP A 70 -6.91 22.31 -33.70
N LEU A 71 -6.94 23.58 -34.13
CA LEU A 71 -6.45 24.70 -33.32
C LEU A 71 -7.56 25.36 -32.50
N VAL A 72 -8.79 25.43 -33.01
CA VAL A 72 -9.89 26.15 -32.33
C VAL A 72 -10.78 25.19 -31.55
N LYS A 73 -11.34 24.17 -32.23
CA LYS A 73 -12.27 23.20 -31.60
C LYS A 73 -11.62 22.37 -30.50
N THR A 74 -10.34 22.06 -30.63
CA THR A 74 -9.60 21.23 -29.67
C THR A 74 -9.33 21.96 -28.34
N TRP A 75 -9.39 23.29 -28.30
CA TRP A 75 -9.13 24.09 -27.09
C TRP A 75 -9.98 23.63 -25.89
N SER A 76 -11.25 23.29 -26.12
CA SER A 76 -12.17 22.87 -25.04
C SER A 76 -12.08 21.38 -24.69
N ARG A 77 -11.24 20.61 -25.40
CA ARG A 77 -11.15 19.15 -25.25
C ARG A 77 -9.83 18.69 -24.62
N LEU A 78 -8.79 19.52 -24.66
CA LEU A 78 -7.47 19.19 -24.14
C LEU A 78 -7.13 19.94 -22.86
N SER A 79 -6.20 19.37 -22.08
CA SER A 79 -5.59 20.09 -20.97
C SER A 79 -4.79 21.30 -21.48
N ARG A 80 -4.56 22.30 -20.63
CA ARG A 80 -3.82 23.52 -21.01
C ARG A 80 -2.41 23.20 -21.55
N THR A 81 -1.76 22.19 -20.97
CA THR A 81 -0.40 21.78 -21.36
C THR A 81 -0.41 21.09 -22.72
N ASP A 82 -1.37 20.20 -22.97
CA ASP A 82 -1.48 19.50 -24.26
C ASP A 82 -1.84 20.46 -25.38
N TYR A 83 -2.72 21.44 -25.11
CA TYR A 83 -3.05 22.47 -26.07
C TYR A 83 -1.84 23.35 -26.43
N LEU A 84 -1.03 23.73 -25.43
CA LEU A 84 0.21 24.48 -25.67
C LEU A 84 1.13 23.72 -26.65
N VAL A 85 1.27 22.40 -26.49
CA VAL A 85 2.07 21.57 -27.40
C VAL A 85 1.52 21.60 -28.82
N VAL A 86 0.20 21.52 -29.01
CA VAL A 86 -0.43 21.63 -30.33
C VAL A 86 -0.09 22.97 -30.99
N VAL A 87 -0.16 24.07 -30.25
CA VAL A 87 0.19 25.41 -30.76
C VAL A 87 1.67 25.50 -31.13
N VAL A 88 2.57 24.98 -30.28
CA VAL A 88 4.01 24.98 -30.54
C VAL A 88 4.36 24.17 -31.79
N ILE A 89 3.77 22.97 -31.95
CA ILE A 89 3.96 22.14 -33.14
C ILE A 89 3.44 22.88 -34.37
N PHE A 90 2.24 23.47 -34.31
CA PHE A 90 1.67 24.23 -35.42
C PHE A 90 2.58 25.39 -35.86
N LEU A 91 3.09 26.18 -34.92
CA LEU A 91 4.03 27.27 -35.21
C LEU A 91 5.36 26.75 -35.79
N ALA A 92 5.89 25.65 -35.24
CA ALA A 92 7.11 25.04 -35.75
C ALA A 92 6.96 24.55 -37.19
N ILE A 93 5.80 23.98 -37.54
CA ILE A 93 5.50 23.56 -38.91
C ILE A 93 5.49 24.76 -39.87
N GLN A 94 4.92 25.91 -39.46
CA GLN A 94 4.83 27.10 -40.31
C GLN A 94 6.17 27.81 -40.49
N ILE A 95 7.04 27.81 -39.46
CA ILE A 95 8.31 28.54 -39.49
C ILE A 95 9.43 27.68 -40.09
N VAL A 96 9.52 26.41 -39.68
CA VAL A 96 10.67 25.53 -40.00
C VAL A 96 10.28 24.45 -41.02
N GLY A 97 9.03 23.98 -40.97
CA GLY A 97 8.51 22.96 -41.87
C GLY A 97 8.00 21.72 -41.16
N VAL A 98 7.31 20.86 -41.92
CA VAL A 98 6.58 19.70 -41.40
C VAL A 98 7.48 18.72 -40.65
N LEU A 99 8.65 18.38 -41.21
CA LEU A 99 9.54 17.37 -40.62
C LEU A 99 10.05 17.80 -39.23
N ALA A 100 10.47 19.06 -39.09
CA ALA A 100 10.93 19.61 -37.83
C ALA A 100 9.80 19.70 -36.80
N GLY A 101 8.60 20.12 -37.22
CA GLY A 101 7.43 20.17 -36.35
C GLY A 101 7.02 18.81 -35.79
N VAL A 102 7.07 17.75 -36.61
CA VAL A 102 6.78 16.37 -36.16
C VAL A 102 7.84 15.89 -35.17
N ALA A 103 9.13 16.11 -35.45
CA ALA A 103 10.21 15.72 -34.54
C ALA A 103 10.10 16.44 -33.18
N LEU A 104 9.81 17.75 -33.20
CA LEU A 104 9.58 18.54 -31.99
C LEU A 104 8.38 18.02 -31.20
N GLY A 105 7.28 17.70 -31.89
CA GLY A 105 6.08 17.16 -31.25
C GLY A 105 6.34 15.83 -30.56
N LEU A 106 7.10 14.93 -31.18
CA LEU A 106 7.51 13.66 -30.57
C LEU A 106 8.35 13.90 -29.31
N LEU A 107 9.34 14.81 -29.38
CA LEU A 107 10.20 15.13 -28.24
C LEU A 107 9.39 15.72 -27.07
N LEU A 108 8.50 16.67 -27.35
CA LEU A 108 7.63 17.29 -26.34
C LEU A 108 6.67 16.25 -25.73
N ALA A 109 6.12 15.33 -26.52
CA ALA A 109 5.27 14.27 -26.02
C ALA A 109 6.00 13.34 -25.04
N VAL A 110 7.25 12.94 -25.36
CA VAL A 110 8.10 12.16 -24.46
C VAL A 110 8.40 12.94 -23.18
N LEU A 111 8.75 14.22 -23.29
CA LEU A 111 9.03 15.07 -22.13
C LEU A 111 7.82 15.22 -21.21
N LEU A 112 6.65 15.51 -21.79
CA LEU A 112 5.41 15.63 -21.02
C LEU A 112 5.02 14.31 -20.37
N PHE A 113 5.20 13.18 -21.05
CA PHE A 113 4.96 11.86 -20.47
C PHE A 113 5.82 11.64 -19.22
N VAL A 114 7.13 11.90 -19.31
CA VAL A 114 8.05 11.76 -18.17
C VAL A 114 7.64 12.68 -17.01
N ILE A 115 7.34 13.94 -17.29
CA ILE A 115 6.92 14.90 -16.26
C ILE A 115 5.59 14.51 -15.63
N SER A 116 4.61 14.07 -16.43
CA SER A 116 3.29 13.68 -15.93
C SER A 116 3.36 12.40 -15.10
N TYR A 117 4.16 11.42 -15.54
CA TYR A 117 4.33 10.15 -14.84
C TYR A 117 5.10 10.34 -13.53
N SER A 118 6.11 11.22 -13.51
CA SER A 118 6.87 11.57 -12.29
C SER A 118 6.04 12.28 -11.22
N ARG A 119 4.84 12.79 -11.54
CA ARG A 119 3.95 13.48 -10.58
C ARG A 119 2.93 12.59 -9.89
N ILE A 120 2.86 11.31 -10.25
CA ILE A 120 1.98 10.36 -9.54
C ILE A 120 2.60 10.16 -8.15
N SER A 121 1.89 10.59 -7.10
CA SER A 121 2.37 10.45 -5.73
C SER A 121 2.46 8.98 -5.38
N VAL A 122 3.68 8.54 -5.06
CA VAL A 122 3.92 7.17 -4.58
C VAL A 122 3.33 6.94 -3.21
N VAL A 123 3.25 7.99 -2.40
CA VAL A 123 2.61 7.92 -1.08
C VAL A 123 1.10 7.97 -1.30
N LYS A 124 0.43 6.87 -0.95
CA LYS A 124 -1.04 6.76 -0.93
C LYS A 124 -1.61 7.37 0.33
N HIS A 125 -1.07 6.97 1.47
CA HIS A 125 -1.42 7.46 2.79
C HIS A 125 -0.17 7.84 3.56
N GLU A 126 -0.28 8.95 4.28
CA GLU A 126 0.71 9.44 5.22
C GLU A 126 0.07 9.37 6.61
N LEU A 127 0.59 8.48 7.44
CA LEU A 127 0.10 8.20 8.79
C LEU A 127 1.23 8.46 9.79
N ASP A 128 0.87 8.57 11.06
CA ASP A 128 1.82 8.62 12.16
C ASP A 128 1.48 7.59 13.24
N GLY A 129 2.40 7.41 14.19
CA GLY A 129 2.21 6.53 15.34
C GLY A 129 1.18 7.03 16.36
N THR A 130 0.46 8.13 16.10
CA THR A 130 -0.71 8.55 16.90
C THR A 130 -2.03 8.07 16.31
N THR A 131 -2.04 7.86 14.99
CA THR A 131 -3.21 7.41 14.23
C THR A 131 -3.19 5.90 13.99
N PHE A 132 -1.99 5.32 13.85
CA PHE A 132 -1.79 3.90 13.60
C PHE A 132 -0.91 3.27 14.68
N HIS A 133 -1.42 2.23 15.33
CA HIS A 133 -0.74 1.47 16.36
C HIS A 133 -0.62 0.00 15.95
N SER A 134 0.41 -0.68 16.45
CA SER A 134 0.48 -2.14 16.27
C SER A 134 -0.55 -2.86 17.12
N ASN A 135 -0.92 -4.07 16.69
CA ASN A 135 -1.88 -4.94 17.36
C ASN A 135 -1.32 -5.61 18.65
N VAL A 136 -0.29 -5.03 19.28
CA VAL A 136 0.25 -5.53 20.53
C VAL A 136 -0.56 -4.97 21.70
N GLU A 137 -1.00 -5.86 22.58
CA GLU A 137 -1.64 -5.45 23.82
C GLU A 137 -0.59 -4.86 24.77
N ARG A 138 -0.78 -3.59 25.13
CA ARG A 138 0.15 -2.84 25.99
C ARG A 138 -0.56 -2.31 27.22
N THR A 139 0.22 -1.98 28.26
CA THR A 139 -0.34 -1.40 29.48
C THR A 139 -0.87 0.01 29.21
N ARG A 140 -1.74 0.52 30.10
CA ARG A 140 -2.28 1.88 29.97
C ARG A 140 -1.18 2.94 30.01
N ASP A 141 -0.13 2.70 30.80
CA ASP A 141 1.00 3.62 30.94
C ASP A 141 1.82 3.66 29.64
N ASP A 142 2.08 2.50 29.02
CA ASP A 142 2.75 2.40 27.72
C ASP A 142 1.96 3.11 26.61
N LEU A 143 0.63 2.89 26.56
CA LEU A 143 -0.24 3.52 25.56
C LEU A 143 -0.27 5.04 25.72
N GLN A 144 -0.32 5.55 26.95
CA GLN A 144 -0.24 7.00 27.20
C GLN A 144 1.10 7.57 26.75
N HIS A 145 2.20 6.87 27.01
CA HIS A 145 3.51 7.30 26.56
C HIS A 145 3.58 7.34 25.04
N LEU A 146 3.19 6.25 24.37
CA LEU A 146 3.15 6.16 22.91
C LEU A 146 2.25 7.22 22.28
N SER A 147 1.14 7.60 22.91
CA SER A 147 0.28 8.68 22.40
C SER A 147 1.00 10.04 22.37
N GLY A 148 1.95 10.27 23.29
CA GLY A 148 2.73 11.50 23.36
C GLY A 148 3.91 11.55 22.39
N VAL A 149 4.51 10.39 22.07
CA VAL A 149 5.69 10.28 21.18
C VAL A 149 5.36 9.65 19.82
N GLY A 150 4.11 9.30 19.56
CA GLY A 150 3.70 8.59 18.33
C GLY A 150 3.96 9.39 17.06
N ALA A 151 3.95 10.72 17.15
CA ALA A 151 4.28 11.60 16.02
C ALA A 151 5.78 11.54 15.63
N GLU A 152 6.63 10.87 16.41
CA GLU A 152 8.03 10.57 16.06
C GLU A 152 8.17 9.41 15.07
N ILE A 153 7.07 8.69 14.79
CA ILE A 153 6.97 7.64 13.76
C ILE A 153 6.20 8.20 12.57
N LEU A 154 6.83 8.24 11.39
CA LEU A 154 6.18 8.53 10.12
C LEU A 154 5.94 7.22 9.36
N ILE A 155 4.70 6.97 8.96
CA ILE A 155 4.31 5.77 8.21
C ILE A 155 3.84 6.20 6.82
N LEU A 156 4.49 5.69 5.78
CA LEU A 156 4.21 5.99 4.39
C LEU A 156 3.80 4.71 3.66
N GLU A 157 2.53 4.61 3.29
CA GLU A 157 2.03 3.54 2.42
C GLU A 157 2.36 3.87 0.96
N LEU A 158 3.23 3.07 0.35
CA LEU A 158 3.67 3.26 -1.02
C LEU A 158 2.78 2.49 -2.00
N GLN A 159 2.55 3.07 -3.17
CA GLN A 159 1.75 2.48 -4.24
C GLN A 159 2.36 2.71 -5.63
N GLY A 160 1.97 1.87 -6.58
CA GLY A 160 2.33 2.02 -7.99
C GLY A 160 3.73 1.49 -8.31
N PHE A 161 4.38 2.07 -9.31
CA PHE A 161 5.69 1.62 -9.80
C PHE A 161 6.81 2.54 -9.30
N LEU A 162 7.84 1.96 -8.68
CA LEU A 162 8.96 2.68 -8.11
C LEU A 162 10.09 2.83 -9.13
N PHE A 163 10.49 4.07 -9.38
CA PHE A 163 11.64 4.42 -10.21
C PHE A 163 12.31 5.67 -9.62
N PHE A 164 13.42 6.12 -10.21
CA PHE A 164 14.16 7.27 -9.71
C PHE A 164 13.28 8.51 -9.44
N GLY A 165 12.44 8.91 -10.40
CA GLY A 165 11.63 10.13 -10.29
C GLY A 165 10.61 10.08 -9.16
N THR A 166 10.02 8.91 -8.92
CA THR A 166 9.06 8.72 -7.85
C THR A 166 9.69 8.65 -6.46
N VAL A 167 10.85 8.00 -6.33
CA VAL A 167 11.58 7.92 -5.05
C VAL A 167 12.19 9.27 -4.68
N VAL A 168 12.59 10.11 -5.66
CA VAL A 168 13.03 11.49 -5.37
C VAL A 168 11.92 12.28 -4.67
N GLY A 169 10.67 12.18 -5.15
CA GLY A 169 9.53 12.81 -4.49
C GLY A 169 9.29 12.29 -3.06
N LEU A 170 9.53 11.00 -2.82
CA LEU A 170 9.50 10.41 -1.48
C LEU A 170 10.59 10.98 -0.58
N VAL A 171 11.83 11.11 -1.08
CA VAL A 171 12.96 11.69 -0.34
C VAL A 171 12.70 13.15 0.03
N GLU A 172 12.19 13.95 -0.91
CA GLU A 172 11.82 15.34 -0.67
C GLU A 172 10.73 15.46 0.40
N ARG A 173 9.73 14.58 0.36
CA ARG A 173 8.66 14.53 1.37
C ARG A 173 9.20 14.23 2.77
N ILE A 174 10.08 13.22 2.89
CA ILE A 174 10.71 12.87 4.17
C ILE A 174 11.60 14.00 4.65
N SER A 175 12.36 14.65 3.76
CA SER A 175 13.18 15.82 4.10
C SER A 175 12.32 16.96 4.67
N HIS A 176 11.19 17.26 4.04
CA HIS A 176 10.27 18.30 4.55
C HIS A 176 9.69 17.93 5.92
N ARG A 177 9.45 16.64 6.20
CA ARG A 177 8.97 16.19 7.52
C ARG A 177 10.05 16.25 8.60
N LEU A 178 11.32 16.08 8.23
CA LEU A 178 12.47 16.26 9.13
C LEU A 178 12.68 17.73 9.55
N ASP A 179 12.31 18.67 8.69
CA ASP A 179 12.41 20.11 8.96
C ASP A 179 11.25 20.64 9.85
N ALA A 180 10.26 19.80 10.17
CA ALA A 180 9.14 20.17 11.03
C ALA A 180 9.53 20.17 12.53
N ASP A 181 8.79 20.92 13.36
CA ASP A 181 9.06 21.05 14.81
C ASP A 181 8.95 19.73 15.59
N VAL A 182 8.25 18.73 15.04
CA VAL A 182 8.07 17.43 15.69
C VAL A 182 9.26 16.53 15.34
N PRO A 183 10.03 16.06 16.34
CA PRO A 183 11.19 15.20 16.09
C PRO A 183 10.75 13.93 15.37
N LEU A 184 11.55 13.50 14.39
CA LEU A 184 11.30 12.27 13.65
C LEU A 184 12.41 11.27 13.98
N ARG A 185 12.03 10.09 14.47
CA ARG A 185 12.98 9.00 14.79
C ARG A 185 12.86 7.81 13.88
N PHE A 186 11.65 7.52 13.41
CA PHE A 186 11.35 6.34 12.61
C PHE A 186 10.58 6.72 11.35
N VAL A 187 10.96 6.14 10.23
CA VAL A 187 10.20 6.20 8.97
C VAL A 187 9.90 4.78 8.52
N VAL A 188 8.63 4.42 8.53
CA VAL A 188 8.11 3.14 8.04
C VAL A 188 7.63 3.31 6.61
N LEU A 189 8.16 2.50 5.70
CA LEU A 189 7.81 2.48 4.28
C LEU A 189 7.10 1.16 3.96
N ASP A 190 5.81 1.20 3.64
CA ASP A 190 5.03 0.01 3.32
C ASP A 190 4.91 -0.23 1.82
N PHE A 191 5.39 -1.39 1.36
CA PHE A 191 5.47 -1.76 -0.05
C PHE A 191 4.29 -2.64 -0.51
N ARG A 192 3.28 -2.86 0.34
CA ARG A 192 2.16 -3.78 0.06
C ARG A 192 1.43 -3.49 -1.26
N GLN A 193 1.34 -2.23 -1.67
CA GLN A 193 0.64 -1.80 -2.89
C GLN A 193 1.59 -1.38 -4.02
N VAL A 194 2.89 -1.66 -3.88
CA VAL A 194 3.88 -1.44 -4.93
C VAL A 194 3.75 -2.56 -5.97
N GLN A 195 3.53 -2.17 -7.23
CA GLN A 195 3.29 -3.10 -8.34
C GLN A 195 4.59 -3.53 -9.05
N GLY A 196 5.67 -2.79 -8.84
CA GLY A 196 6.97 -3.08 -9.43
C GLY A 196 7.97 -1.96 -9.19
N PHE A 197 9.20 -2.21 -9.62
CA PHE A 197 10.31 -1.27 -9.45
C PHE A 197 11.35 -1.44 -10.57
N ASP A 198 12.21 -0.44 -10.75
CA ASP A 198 13.39 -0.54 -11.61
C ASP A 198 14.70 -0.48 -10.80
N ALA A 199 15.82 -0.75 -11.46
CA ALA A 199 17.15 -0.69 -10.82
C ALA A 199 17.50 0.73 -10.31
N SER A 200 16.89 1.77 -10.87
CA SER A 200 17.14 3.16 -10.49
C SER A 200 16.47 3.53 -9.16
N ALA A 201 15.38 2.85 -8.79
CA ALA A 201 14.73 3.00 -7.49
C ALA A 201 15.66 2.60 -6.34
N VAL A 202 16.39 1.50 -6.47
CA VAL A 202 17.32 0.99 -5.45
C VAL A 202 18.43 2.01 -5.14
N MET A 203 19.00 2.62 -6.19
CA MET A 203 19.99 3.70 -6.05
C MET A 203 19.42 4.94 -5.37
N SER A 204 18.13 5.21 -5.54
CA SER A 204 17.45 6.33 -4.90
C SER A 204 17.19 6.06 -3.42
N PHE A 205 16.86 4.82 -3.05
CA PHE A 205 16.77 4.42 -1.65
C PHE A 205 18.14 4.49 -0.94
N ALA A 206 19.25 4.28 -1.66
CA ALA A 206 20.59 4.47 -1.07
C ALA A 206 20.83 5.93 -0.64
N LYS A 207 20.31 6.89 -1.41
CA LYS A 207 20.31 8.31 -1.02
C LYS A 207 19.41 8.56 0.18
N LEU A 208 18.24 7.91 0.23
CA LEU A 208 17.35 8.00 1.40
C LEU A 208 18.03 7.49 2.67
N ARG A 209 18.77 6.36 2.60
CA ARG A 209 19.58 5.85 3.72
C ARG A 209 20.61 6.87 4.19
N GLN A 210 21.35 7.49 3.28
CA GLN A 210 22.34 8.52 3.63
C GLN A 210 21.69 9.71 4.35
N LEU A 211 20.52 10.14 3.90
CA LEU A 211 19.75 11.20 4.54
C LEU A 211 19.26 10.78 5.93
N ALA A 212 18.79 9.55 6.09
CA ALA A 212 18.37 8.99 7.37
C ALA A 212 19.53 8.91 8.37
N LEU A 213 20.69 8.40 7.93
CA LEU A 213 21.91 8.31 8.75
C LEU A 213 22.37 9.68 9.24
N ARG A 214 22.38 10.70 8.36
CA ARG A 214 22.76 12.08 8.71
C ARG A 214 21.87 12.68 9.79
N ASN A 215 20.58 12.35 9.77
CA ASN A 215 19.57 12.88 10.69
C ASN A 215 19.26 11.93 11.86
N ARG A 216 19.99 10.81 12.01
CA ARG A 216 19.78 9.77 13.03
C ARG A 216 18.35 9.20 13.06
N VAL A 217 17.75 9.07 11.88
CA VAL A 217 16.43 8.46 11.68
C VAL A 217 16.62 7.02 11.23
N ARG A 218 15.81 6.11 11.75
CA ARG A 218 15.79 4.71 11.35
C ARG A 218 14.69 4.46 10.31
N LEU A 219 15.04 3.75 9.25
CA LEU A 219 14.15 3.36 8.16
C LEU A 219 13.68 1.92 8.35
N VAL A 220 12.37 1.69 8.29
CA VAL A 220 11.76 0.37 8.39
C VAL A 220 11.03 0.07 7.09
N PHE A 221 11.46 -0.97 6.38
CA PHE A 221 10.85 -1.40 5.12
C PHE A 221 9.91 -2.58 5.39
N THR A 222 8.62 -2.44 5.05
CA THR A 222 7.59 -3.45 5.32
C THR A 222 6.97 -3.99 4.02
N SER A 223 6.50 -5.24 4.04
CA SER A 223 5.84 -5.90 2.89
C SER A 223 6.61 -5.81 1.56
N VAL A 224 7.94 -5.91 1.63
CA VAL A 224 8.82 -5.86 0.46
C VAL A 224 8.81 -7.20 -0.29
N GLU A 225 8.55 -7.17 -1.60
CA GLU A 225 8.64 -8.35 -2.48
C GLU A 225 10.06 -8.95 -2.50
N GLU A 226 10.20 -10.27 -2.59
CA GLU A 226 11.49 -10.98 -2.48
C GLU A 226 12.55 -10.49 -3.49
N SER A 227 12.15 -10.17 -4.72
CA SER A 227 13.06 -9.68 -5.76
C SER A 227 13.66 -8.30 -5.42
N LEU A 228 12.84 -7.39 -4.88
CA LEU A 228 13.27 -6.09 -4.36
C LEU A 228 14.08 -6.26 -3.07
N ARG A 229 13.64 -7.16 -2.19
CA ARG A 229 14.29 -7.46 -0.91
C ARG A 229 15.74 -7.85 -1.11
N ALA A 230 16.03 -8.72 -2.07
CA ALA A 230 17.38 -9.14 -2.40
C ALA A 230 18.27 -8.00 -2.93
N GLN A 231 17.71 -7.07 -3.72
CA GLN A 231 18.46 -5.92 -4.24
C GLN A 231 18.72 -4.88 -3.16
N LEU A 232 17.70 -4.54 -2.36
CA LEU A 232 17.83 -3.66 -1.20
C LEU A 232 18.83 -4.24 -0.21
N ALA A 233 18.78 -5.55 0.10
CA ALA A 233 19.71 -6.22 1.01
C ALA A 233 21.19 -6.01 0.58
N ARG A 234 21.49 -6.09 -0.72
CA ARG A 234 22.86 -5.89 -1.22
C ARG A 234 23.34 -4.45 -1.13
N GLU A 235 22.48 -3.49 -1.44
CA GLU A 235 22.85 -2.07 -1.56
C GLU A 235 22.70 -1.31 -0.23
N LEU A 236 21.61 -1.57 0.48
CA LEU A 236 21.22 -0.85 1.70
C LEU A 236 21.68 -1.53 2.99
N PHE A 237 21.85 -2.84 3.01
CA PHE A 237 22.16 -3.62 4.22
C PHE A 237 23.58 -4.22 4.16
N ALA A 238 24.53 -3.46 3.61
CA ALA A 238 25.93 -3.86 3.58
C ALA A 238 26.49 -4.03 5.00
N PRO A 239 27.25 -5.10 5.29
CA PRO A 239 27.71 -5.46 6.64
C PRO A 239 28.85 -4.59 7.19
N GLU A 240 29.14 -3.43 6.60
CA GLU A 240 30.15 -2.51 7.12
C GLU A 240 29.65 -1.82 8.41
N ALA A 241 29.96 -2.47 9.53
CA ALA A 241 29.97 -1.95 10.90
C ALA A 241 28.62 -1.51 11.50
N GLY A 242 27.73 -2.47 11.77
CA GLY A 242 26.74 -2.33 12.85
C GLY A 242 25.72 -1.21 12.71
N ASP A 243 25.44 -0.75 11.49
CA ASP A 243 24.52 0.34 11.22
C ASP A 243 23.06 -0.14 11.32
N ASP A 244 22.38 0.17 12.43
CA ASP A 244 20.96 -0.10 12.69
C ASP A 244 20.03 0.94 12.02
N THR A 245 20.52 1.64 10.99
CA THR A 245 19.75 2.66 10.26
C THR A 245 18.61 2.04 9.44
N CYS A 246 18.78 0.84 8.89
CA CYS A 246 17.76 0.19 8.07
C CYS A 246 17.31 -1.14 8.68
N ARG A 247 16.00 -1.38 8.70
CA ARG A 247 15.40 -2.65 9.14
C ARG A 247 14.37 -3.15 8.12
N MET A 248 14.27 -4.46 7.95
CA MET A 248 13.18 -5.10 7.22
C MET A 248 12.21 -5.77 8.19
N ALA A 249 10.92 -5.63 7.92
CA ALA A 249 9.86 -6.35 8.59
C ALA A 249 8.91 -6.98 7.55
N SER A 250 8.21 -8.05 7.93
CA SER A 250 7.32 -8.78 7.01
C SER A 250 6.12 -7.94 6.58
N ASP A 251 5.60 -7.12 7.48
CA ASP A 251 4.37 -6.37 7.32
C ASP A 251 4.41 -5.08 8.14
N LEU A 252 3.45 -4.21 7.85
CA LEU A 252 3.33 -2.89 8.50
C LEU A 252 3.16 -3.01 10.03
N ASP A 253 2.36 -3.97 10.49
CA ASP A 253 2.07 -4.18 11.91
C ASP A 253 3.35 -4.51 12.70
N ARG A 254 4.19 -5.42 12.19
CA ARG A 254 5.48 -5.74 12.80
C ARG A 254 6.50 -4.60 12.68
N GLY A 255 6.45 -3.83 11.60
CA GLY A 255 7.31 -2.66 11.43
C GLY A 255 7.03 -1.59 12.49
N VAL A 256 5.74 -1.32 12.73
CA VAL A 256 5.28 -0.37 13.76
C VAL A 256 5.50 -0.92 15.16
N GLU A 257 5.23 -2.20 15.42
CA GLU A 257 5.52 -2.87 16.71
C GLU A 257 6.96 -2.61 17.13
N TRP A 258 7.91 -2.82 16.21
CA TRP A 258 9.32 -2.59 16.53
C TRP A 258 9.62 -1.13 16.84
N CYS A 259 9.01 -0.18 16.12
CA CYS A 259 9.20 1.25 16.40
C CYS A 259 8.67 1.64 17.78
N GLU A 260 7.46 1.18 18.12
CA GLU A 260 6.83 1.41 19.41
C GLU A 260 7.66 0.81 20.56
N ASP A 261 8.14 -0.43 20.39
CA ASP A 261 8.97 -1.10 21.41
C ASP A 261 10.30 -0.36 21.61
N GLN A 262 10.90 0.20 20.56
CA GLN A 262 12.10 1.03 20.68
C GLN A 262 11.83 2.34 21.42
N LEU A 263 10.69 2.99 21.17
CA LEU A 263 10.29 4.20 21.90
C LEU A 263 10.06 3.90 23.38
N LEU A 264 9.37 2.79 23.70
CA LEU A 264 9.15 2.36 25.08
C LEU A 264 10.46 1.99 25.79
N GLN A 265 11.39 1.31 25.13
CA GLN A 265 12.70 1.01 25.72
C GLN A 265 13.49 2.28 26.06
N LEU A 266 13.39 3.32 25.24
CA LEU A 266 14.00 4.62 25.51
C LEU A 266 13.34 5.31 26.71
N ALA A 267 12.03 5.13 26.91
CA ALA A 267 11.28 5.65 28.04
C ALA A 267 11.64 4.92 29.35
N VAL A 268 11.69 3.59 29.34
CA VAL A 268 12.06 2.75 30.49
C VAL A 268 13.52 2.97 30.91
N ALA A 269 14.41 3.30 29.97
CA ALA A 269 15.78 3.69 30.29
C ALA A 269 15.86 5.07 31.00
N ALA A 270 14.83 5.91 30.85
CA ALA A 270 14.74 7.23 31.48
C ALA A 270 13.99 7.18 32.83
N ASP A 271 12.95 6.35 32.96
CA ASP A 271 12.17 6.16 34.17
C ASP A 271 12.16 4.67 34.59
N ALA A 272 12.98 4.34 35.59
CA ALA A 272 13.03 3.02 36.19
C ALA A 272 11.88 2.83 37.20
N GLU A 273 10.63 2.75 36.74
CA GLU A 273 9.56 2.10 37.51
C GLU A 273 9.02 0.89 36.75
N PRO A 274 8.85 -0.26 37.43
CA PRO A 274 8.33 -1.47 36.79
C PRO A 274 6.88 -1.27 36.36
N ALA A 275 6.61 -1.54 35.08
CA ALA A 275 5.28 -1.54 34.47
C ALA A 275 4.27 -2.26 35.36
N LYS A 276 3.19 -1.55 35.74
CA LYS A 276 2.12 -2.13 36.54
C LYS A 276 1.38 -3.18 35.71
N ALA A 277 1.39 -4.40 36.23
CA ALA A 277 0.60 -5.53 35.75
C ALA A 277 -0.87 -5.13 35.53
N GLY A 278 -1.45 -5.59 34.40
CA GLY A 278 -2.84 -5.31 34.06
C GLY A 278 -3.86 -5.82 35.10
N PRO A 279 -5.14 -5.42 35.03
CA PRO A 279 -6.16 -5.70 36.04
C PRO A 279 -6.33 -7.20 36.38
N PHE A 280 -6.24 -8.08 35.38
CA PHE A 280 -6.33 -9.53 35.59
C PHE A 280 -5.02 -10.14 36.12
N ALA A 281 -3.87 -9.58 35.74
CA ALA A 281 -2.61 -9.93 36.37
C ALA A 281 -2.63 -9.55 37.86
N ASN A 282 -3.30 -8.46 38.26
CA ASN A 282 -3.54 -8.14 39.67
C ASN A 282 -4.47 -9.14 40.37
N LEU A 283 -5.44 -9.74 39.67
CA LEU A 283 -6.27 -10.81 40.20
C LEU A 283 -5.50 -12.13 40.35
N LEU A 284 -4.65 -12.47 39.38
CA LEU A 284 -3.71 -13.58 39.52
C LEU A 284 -2.62 -13.28 40.54
N LEU A 285 -2.32 -12.02 40.87
CA LEU A 285 -1.42 -11.68 41.97
C LEU A 285 -2.08 -11.85 43.34
N ASP A 286 -3.40 -12.04 43.42
CA ASP A 286 -4.08 -12.41 44.67
C ASP A 286 -3.63 -13.83 45.09
N PRO A 287 -2.86 -13.97 46.18
CA PRO A 287 -2.36 -15.26 46.64
C PRO A 287 -3.50 -16.25 46.94
N ALA A 288 -4.69 -15.75 47.30
CA ALA A 288 -5.85 -16.58 47.59
C ALA A 288 -6.45 -17.18 46.32
N VAL A 289 -6.45 -16.45 45.20
CA VAL A 289 -6.92 -16.95 43.89
C VAL A 289 -5.91 -17.93 43.30
N GLN A 290 -4.61 -17.61 43.38
CA GLN A 290 -3.55 -18.55 42.96
C GLN A 290 -3.59 -19.87 43.72
N ALA A 291 -3.71 -19.83 45.05
CA ALA A 291 -3.73 -21.04 45.86
C ALA A 291 -4.91 -21.96 45.50
N ARG A 292 -6.06 -21.37 45.16
CA ARG A 292 -7.28 -22.09 44.77
C ARG A 292 -7.20 -22.67 43.35
N LEU A 293 -6.56 -21.97 42.42
CA LEU A 293 -6.44 -22.42 41.03
C LEU A 293 -5.38 -23.51 40.83
N ARG A 294 -4.34 -23.60 41.67
CA ARG A 294 -3.23 -24.57 41.54
C ARG A 294 -3.65 -26.03 41.38
N GLY A 295 -4.78 -26.44 41.95
CA GLY A 295 -5.26 -27.83 41.83
C GLY A 295 -6.07 -28.12 40.56
N ALA A 296 -6.53 -27.09 39.85
CA ALA A 296 -7.42 -27.18 38.70
C ALA A 296 -6.74 -26.82 37.37
N VAL A 297 -5.58 -26.16 37.42
CA VAL A 297 -4.82 -25.75 36.23
C VAL A 297 -3.66 -26.71 35.96
N GLN A 298 -3.38 -26.95 34.68
CA GLN A 298 -2.20 -27.69 34.23
C GLN A 298 -1.21 -26.73 33.58
N GLU A 299 0.05 -26.81 33.96
CA GLU A 299 1.11 -26.03 33.32
C GLU A 299 1.57 -26.74 32.04
N ILE A 300 1.46 -26.07 30.90
CA ILE A 300 1.86 -26.58 29.59
C ILE A 300 2.89 -25.63 28.98
N SER A 301 3.99 -26.18 28.50
CA SER A 301 5.03 -25.44 27.79
C SER A 301 4.88 -25.62 26.28
N PHE A 302 4.99 -24.51 25.56
CA PHE A 302 4.88 -24.43 24.11
C PHE A 302 6.19 -23.92 23.51
N ALA A 303 6.66 -24.57 22.45
CA ALA A 303 7.79 -24.12 21.65
C ALA A 303 7.39 -22.94 20.74
N PRO A 304 8.35 -22.10 20.29
CA PRO A 304 8.07 -21.07 19.29
C PRO A 304 7.43 -21.67 18.03
N GLY A 305 6.33 -21.08 17.58
CA GLY A 305 5.53 -21.55 16.44
C GLY A 305 4.52 -22.65 16.78
N GLU A 306 4.46 -23.13 18.02
CA GLU A 306 3.49 -24.13 18.45
C GLU A 306 2.12 -23.48 18.72
N HIS A 307 1.04 -24.19 18.33
CA HIS A 307 -0.33 -23.72 18.54
C HIS A 307 -0.77 -24.00 19.98
N LEU A 308 -1.13 -22.93 20.69
CA LEU A 308 -1.91 -23.02 21.93
C LEU A 308 -3.36 -23.36 21.60
N ILE A 309 -3.90 -22.73 20.54
CA ILE A 309 -5.27 -22.88 20.09
C ILE A 309 -5.28 -22.94 18.55
N HIS A 310 -6.02 -23.89 17.98
CA HIS A 310 -6.34 -23.91 16.54
C HIS A 310 -7.64 -23.17 16.28
N GLN A 311 -7.80 -22.54 15.11
CA GLN A 311 -9.07 -21.89 14.74
C GLN A 311 -10.13 -22.93 14.34
N GLY A 312 -11.40 -22.68 14.66
CA GLY A 312 -12.54 -23.49 14.22
C GLY A 312 -12.70 -24.84 14.92
N VAL A 313 -11.89 -25.14 15.95
CA VAL A 313 -12.00 -26.38 16.72
C VAL A 313 -12.77 -26.14 18.02
N GLN A 314 -13.28 -27.20 18.63
CA GLN A 314 -13.91 -27.09 19.94
C GLN A 314 -12.85 -26.70 21.00
N GLY A 315 -13.10 -25.61 21.73
CA GLY A 315 -12.15 -25.08 22.69
C GLY A 315 -11.79 -26.09 23.79
N SER A 316 -10.49 -26.23 24.08
CA SER A 316 -9.99 -27.21 25.06
C SER A 316 -9.86 -26.66 26.49
N GLY A 317 -10.18 -25.38 26.70
CA GLY A 317 -10.11 -24.72 28.00
C GLY A 317 -9.66 -23.26 27.90
N LEU A 318 -9.39 -22.67 29.06
CA LEU A 318 -8.84 -21.34 29.19
C LEU A 318 -7.32 -21.42 29.31
N TYR A 319 -6.61 -20.59 28.55
CA TYR A 319 -5.15 -20.54 28.52
C TYR A 319 -4.70 -19.21 29.13
N PHE A 320 -3.90 -19.28 30.19
CA PHE A 320 -3.33 -18.13 30.87
C PHE A 320 -1.83 -18.10 30.61
N ILE A 321 -1.32 -17.06 29.98
CA ILE A 321 0.13 -16.94 29.73
C ILE A 321 0.82 -16.61 31.05
N ALA A 322 1.58 -17.56 31.59
CA ALA A 322 2.39 -17.35 32.79
C ALA A 322 3.75 -16.74 32.44
N ARG A 323 4.34 -17.16 31.31
CA ARG A 323 5.62 -16.67 30.79
C ARG A 323 5.65 -16.81 29.27
N GLY A 324 6.34 -15.90 28.58
CA GLY A 324 6.45 -15.90 27.12
C GLY A 324 5.44 -14.98 26.45
N GLN A 325 5.32 -15.08 25.13
CA GLN A 325 4.41 -14.27 24.30
C GLN A 325 3.71 -15.16 23.27
N ALA A 326 2.45 -14.85 23.01
CA ALA A 326 1.67 -15.52 21.98
C ALA A 326 0.88 -14.51 21.15
N SER A 327 0.73 -14.84 19.86
CA SER A 327 -0.01 -14.05 18.88
C SER A 327 -1.28 -14.78 18.44
N VAL A 328 -2.37 -14.01 18.34
CA VAL A 328 -3.68 -14.41 17.84
C VAL A 328 -3.73 -14.15 16.34
N PHE A 329 -4.03 -15.18 15.55
CA PHE A 329 -4.15 -15.11 14.11
C PHE A 329 -5.56 -15.49 13.68
N LEU A 330 -6.13 -14.71 12.75
CA LEU A 330 -7.35 -15.06 12.04
C LEU A 330 -6.97 -15.57 10.65
N GLU A 331 -7.33 -16.82 10.39
CA GLU A 331 -7.25 -17.41 9.07
C GLU A 331 -8.42 -16.88 8.22
N ASN A 332 -8.09 -16.27 7.09
CA ASN A 332 -9.03 -15.75 6.10
C ASN A 332 -9.40 -16.84 5.07
N ASP A 333 -10.52 -16.65 4.38
CA ASP A 333 -11.02 -17.59 3.34
C ASP A 333 -10.03 -17.80 2.18
N ASP A 334 -9.11 -16.86 1.96
CA ASP A 334 -8.07 -16.92 0.93
C ASP A 334 -6.81 -17.71 1.36
N GLY A 335 -6.81 -18.27 2.58
CA GLY A 335 -5.69 -19.02 3.15
C GLY A 335 -4.58 -18.14 3.73
N THR A 336 -4.75 -16.81 3.76
CA THR A 336 -3.84 -15.90 4.47
C THR A 336 -4.19 -15.82 5.96
N ALA A 337 -3.20 -15.59 6.82
CA ALA A 337 -3.41 -15.41 8.25
C ALA A 337 -3.09 -13.97 8.65
N THR A 338 -4.03 -13.29 9.30
CA THR A 338 -3.86 -11.93 9.79
C THR A 338 -3.66 -11.95 11.30
N ARG A 339 -2.57 -11.34 11.80
CA ARG A 339 -2.36 -11.19 13.24
C ARG A 339 -3.34 -10.16 13.79
N ILE A 340 -4.27 -10.61 14.63
CA ILE A 340 -5.25 -9.73 15.31
C ILE A 340 -4.63 -9.10 16.54
N ARG A 341 -3.85 -9.86 17.29
CA ARG A 341 -3.35 -9.43 18.60
C ARG A 341 -2.08 -10.16 18.97
N LYS A 342 -1.16 -9.48 19.65
CA LYS A 342 -0.06 -10.12 20.36
C LYS A 342 -0.18 -9.82 21.85
N ALA A 343 0.03 -10.81 22.71
CA ALA A 343 -0.09 -10.65 24.15
C ALA A 343 0.96 -11.47 24.92
N GLY A 344 1.33 -10.97 26.10
CA GLY A 344 2.35 -11.54 26.98
C GLY A 344 1.78 -12.09 28.30
N PRO A 345 2.61 -12.18 29.36
CA PRO A 345 2.20 -12.73 30.65
C PRO A 345 0.98 -12.01 31.23
N GLY A 346 0.02 -12.78 31.74
CA GLY A 346 -1.27 -12.30 32.25
C GLY A 346 -2.39 -12.29 31.22
N ALA A 347 -2.10 -12.51 29.93
CA ALA A 347 -3.12 -12.64 28.89
C ALA A 347 -3.91 -13.95 29.03
N ILE A 348 -5.20 -13.88 28.71
CA ILE A 348 -6.12 -15.02 28.66
C ILE A 348 -6.63 -15.21 27.24
N PHE A 349 -6.65 -16.48 26.82
CA PHE A 349 -7.24 -16.95 25.56
C PHE A 349 -8.21 -18.11 25.78
N GLY A 350 -9.10 -18.33 24.82
CA GLY A 350 -10.08 -19.42 24.84
C GLY A 350 -11.37 -19.10 25.60
N GLU A 351 -11.50 -17.90 26.17
CA GLU A 351 -12.64 -17.50 26.99
C GLU A 351 -13.97 -17.60 26.26
N MET A 352 -14.01 -17.14 25.01
CA MET A 352 -15.23 -17.17 24.21
C MET A 352 -15.67 -18.61 23.92
N SER A 353 -14.75 -19.46 23.46
CA SER A 353 -15.05 -20.85 23.15
C SER A 353 -15.49 -21.64 24.38
N THR A 354 -14.87 -21.39 25.54
CA THR A 354 -15.19 -22.10 26.78
C THR A 354 -16.53 -21.67 27.37
N TYR A 355 -16.83 -20.36 27.44
CA TYR A 355 -18.07 -19.88 28.06
C TYR A 355 -19.28 -19.94 27.13
N ALA A 356 -19.10 -19.70 25.82
CA ALA A 356 -20.20 -19.74 24.86
C ALA A 356 -20.43 -21.14 24.27
N ALA A 357 -19.57 -22.12 24.59
CA ALA A 357 -19.57 -23.46 23.98
C ALA A 357 -19.53 -23.41 22.44
N LEU A 358 -18.80 -22.45 21.89
CA LEU A 358 -18.61 -22.25 20.45
C LEU A 358 -17.23 -22.76 20.00
N PRO A 359 -17.05 -23.07 18.70
CA PRO A 359 -15.73 -23.25 18.13
C PRO A 359 -14.84 -22.02 18.38
N THR A 360 -13.54 -22.25 18.49
CA THR A 360 -12.52 -21.20 18.64
C THR A 360 -12.55 -20.25 17.46
N SER A 361 -12.59 -18.95 17.74
CA SER A 361 -12.73 -17.92 16.71
C SER A 361 -11.43 -17.60 15.96
N ALA A 362 -10.28 -17.91 16.55
CA ALA A 362 -8.96 -17.59 16.03
C ALA A 362 -7.92 -18.61 16.52
N ALA A 363 -6.81 -18.71 15.80
CA ALA A 363 -5.64 -19.47 16.23
C ALA A 363 -4.79 -18.65 17.21
N VAL A 364 -4.14 -19.31 18.16
CA VAL A 364 -3.17 -18.68 19.08
C VAL A 364 -1.87 -19.46 18.98
N ILE A 365 -0.79 -18.78 18.63
CA ILE A 365 0.52 -19.38 18.36
C ILE A 365 1.57 -18.73 19.27
N ALA A 366 2.45 -19.53 19.86
CA ALA A 366 3.56 -19.04 20.66
C ALA A 366 4.60 -18.32 19.78
N ASP A 367 4.97 -17.08 20.12
CA ASP A 367 6.00 -16.33 19.42
C ASP A 367 7.42 -16.70 19.91
N GLU A 368 7.51 -17.12 21.17
CA GLU A 368 8.73 -17.53 21.86
C GLU A 368 8.43 -18.70 22.83
N PRO A 369 9.41 -19.31 23.52
CA PRO A 369 9.12 -20.36 24.50
C PRO A 369 8.13 -19.87 25.55
N THR A 370 6.92 -20.42 25.53
CA THR A 370 5.76 -19.88 26.26
C THR A 370 5.22 -20.92 27.21
N VAL A 371 5.00 -20.54 28.46
CA VAL A 371 4.37 -21.38 29.48
C VAL A 371 2.98 -20.83 29.74
N ALA A 372 1.97 -21.67 29.53
CA ALA A 372 0.59 -21.34 29.84
C ALA A 372 0.05 -22.25 30.95
N LEU A 373 -0.73 -21.68 31.87
CA LEU A 373 -1.60 -22.44 32.74
C LEU A 373 -2.90 -22.71 31.98
N VAL A 374 -3.32 -23.96 31.92
CA VAL A 374 -4.51 -24.37 31.17
C VAL A 374 -5.56 -24.87 32.15
N LEU A 375 -6.72 -24.20 32.15
CA LEU A 375 -7.90 -24.63 32.89
C LEU A 375 -8.86 -25.30 31.91
N SER A 376 -8.87 -26.64 31.90
CA SER A 376 -9.78 -27.41 31.07
C SER A 376 -11.24 -27.29 31.56
N PRO A 377 -12.24 -27.61 30.74
CA PRO A 377 -13.64 -27.66 31.18
C PRO A 377 -13.84 -28.57 32.40
N ASP A 378 -13.15 -29.71 32.45
CA ASP A 378 -13.19 -30.63 33.59
C ASP A 378 -12.50 -30.03 34.83
N GLY A 379 -11.39 -29.30 34.65
CA GLY A 379 -10.72 -28.58 35.73
C GLY A 379 -11.60 -27.48 36.31
N LEU A 380 -12.35 -26.76 35.47
CA LEU A 380 -13.31 -25.75 35.89
C LEU A 380 -14.51 -26.39 36.61
N ALA A 381 -15.00 -27.55 36.16
CA ALA A 381 -16.04 -28.30 36.86
C ALA A 381 -15.56 -28.78 38.24
N ALA A 382 -14.35 -29.32 38.32
CA ALA A 382 -13.73 -29.73 39.58
C ALA A 382 -13.53 -28.55 40.55
N LEU A 383 -13.14 -27.37 40.05
CA LEU A 383 -13.03 -26.16 40.85
C LEU A 383 -14.40 -25.76 41.45
N ARG A 384 -15.48 -25.87 40.68
CA ARG A 384 -16.84 -25.58 41.14
C ARG A 384 -17.30 -26.52 42.25
N GLU A 385 -16.90 -27.79 42.21
CA GLU A 385 -17.23 -28.76 43.25
C GLU A 385 -16.36 -28.59 44.50
N ALA A 386 -15.06 -28.36 44.33
CA ALA A 386 -14.09 -28.30 45.42
C ALA A 386 -14.10 -26.97 46.18
N ASP A 387 -14.27 -25.85 45.46
CA ASP A 387 -14.31 -24.50 46.04
C ASP A 387 -15.31 -23.60 45.27
N PRO A 388 -16.62 -23.68 45.62
CA PRO A 388 -17.66 -22.88 44.97
C PRO A 388 -17.41 -21.36 45.07
N ALA A 389 -16.83 -20.89 46.18
CA ALA A 389 -16.52 -19.47 46.36
C ALA A 389 -15.36 -19.03 45.45
N GLY A 390 -14.35 -19.88 45.27
CA GLY A 390 -13.26 -19.67 44.32
C GLY A 390 -13.76 -19.64 42.87
N ALA A 391 -14.66 -20.56 42.50
CA ALA A 391 -15.27 -20.59 41.17
C ALA A 391 -16.11 -19.34 40.88
N GLU A 392 -16.91 -18.87 41.85
CA GLU A 392 -17.70 -17.64 41.70
C GLU A 392 -16.82 -16.40 41.50
N ALA A 393 -15.78 -16.25 42.34
CA ALA A 393 -14.82 -15.15 42.20
C ALA A 393 -14.10 -15.17 40.84
N PHE A 394 -13.76 -16.36 40.36
CA PHE A 394 -13.17 -16.56 39.04
C PHE A 394 -14.13 -16.15 37.91
N HIS A 395 -15.39 -16.59 37.95
CA HIS A 395 -16.41 -16.21 36.98
C HIS A 395 -16.67 -14.69 36.98
N GLN A 396 -16.73 -14.08 38.15
CA GLN A 396 -16.91 -12.63 38.28
C GLN A 396 -15.75 -11.85 37.64
N ALA A 397 -14.50 -12.31 37.84
CA ALA A 397 -13.35 -11.68 37.22
C ALA A 397 -13.33 -11.84 35.70
N MET A 398 -13.71 -13.02 35.19
CA MET A 398 -13.86 -13.24 33.74
C MET A 398 -14.93 -12.33 33.14
N ALA A 399 -16.06 -12.14 33.82
CA ALA A 399 -17.11 -11.23 33.38
C ALA A 399 -16.62 -9.77 33.28
N VAL A 400 -15.86 -9.30 34.28
CA VAL A 400 -15.25 -7.96 34.25
C VAL A 400 -14.26 -7.82 33.09
N LEU A 401 -13.37 -8.80 32.91
CA LEU A 401 -12.40 -8.80 31.82
C LEU A 401 -13.08 -8.76 30.44
N MET A 402 -14.10 -9.59 30.22
CA MET A 402 -14.83 -9.60 28.95
C MET A 402 -15.57 -8.29 28.70
N ALA A 403 -16.12 -7.66 29.74
CA ALA A 403 -16.76 -6.35 29.63
C ALA A 403 -15.76 -5.24 29.27
N GLU A 404 -14.58 -5.23 29.88
CA GLU A 404 -13.49 -4.28 29.53
C GLU A 404 -13.04 -4.46 28.09
N ARG A 405 -12.75 -5.70 27.65
CA ARG A 405 -12.37 -6.00 26.27
C ARG A 405 -13.44 -5.59 25.26
N LEU A 406 -14.73 -5.81 25.59
CA LEU A 406 -15.83 -5.40 24.72
C LEU A 406 -15.93 -3.87 24.61
N ALA A 407 -15.73 -3.15 25.71
CA ALA A 407 -15.72 -1.69 25.72
C ALA A 407 -14.56 -1.13 24.88
N GLU A 408 -13.37 -1.72 24.97
CA GLU A 408 -12.22 -1.36 24.14
C GLU A 408 -12.48 -1.65 22.65
N ALA A 409 -12.97 -2.85 22.32
CA ALA A 409 -13.28 -3.21 20.93
C ALA A 409 -14.35 -2.30 20.31
N THR A 410 -15.39 -1.94 21.08
CA THR A 410 -16.42 -1.01 20.61
C THR A 410 -15.90 0.42 20.48
N ALA A 411 -15.00 0.89 21.35
CA ALA A 411 -14.35 2.19 21.21
C ALA A 411 -13.50 2.26 19.93
N SER A 412 -12.70 1.23 19.65
CA SER A 412 -11.88 1.13 18.44
C SER A 412 -12.73 1.11 17.17
N MET A 413 -13.85 0.36 17.16
CA MET A 413 -14.77 0.33 16.02
C MET A 413 -15.41 1.70 15.75
N HIS A 414 -15.78 2.46 16.79
CA HIS A 414 -16.32 3.81 16.61
C HIS A 414 -15.28 4.81 16.09
N ALA A 415 -13.99 4.62 16.42
CA ALA A 415 -12.92 5.44 15.90
C ALA A 415 -12.69 5.21 14.39
N LEU A 416 -12.80 3.96 13.92
CA LEU A 416 -12.62 3.60 12.50
C LEU A 416 -13.80 4.01 11.59
N LEU A 417 -14.97 4.29 12.16
CA LEU A 417 -16.16 4.73 11.41
C LEU A 417 -16.28 6.25 11.25
N ARG A 418 -15.40 7.02 11.87
CA ARG A 418 -15.28 8.48 11.70
C ARG A 418 -14.19 8.80 10.70
#